data_AF-A0A967ZBW7-F1
#
_entry.id   AF-A0A967ZBW7-F1
#
_cell.length_a   1.000
_cell.length_b   1.000
_cell.length_c   1.000
_cell.angle_alpha   90.00
_cell.angle_beta   90.00
_cell.angle_gamma   90.00
#
_symmetry.space_group_name_H-M   'P 1'
#
loop_
_entity.id
_entity.type
_entity.pdbx_description
1 polymer ?
#
loop_
_entity_poly.entity_id
_entity_poly.type
_entity_poly.pdbx_seq_one_letter_code
_entity_poly.pdbx_strand_id
1 'polypeptide(L)' 'APGLPKTRSGKIMRRILRKVAADDYGELGDTSTLADPSVVDDLVENRMNR' A
#
# COMPACT_ATOMS: atom_id res chain seq x y z
N ALA A 1 -6.79 8.95 9.11
CA ALA A 1 -5.69 8.67 8.15
C ALA A 1 -6.27 7.98 6.92
N PRO A 2 -6.88 8.75 6.00
CA PRO A 2 -7.11 8.29 4.63
C PRO A 2 -5.75 8.01 3.96
N GLY A 3 -5.68 7.04 3.06
CA GLY A 3 -4.44 6.76 2.31
C GLY A 3 -3.45 5.77 2.95
N LEU A 4 -3.74 5.19 4.12
CA LEU A 4 -2.91 4.10 4.67
C LEU A 4 -3.46 2.73 4.25
N PRO A 5 -2.60 1.80 3.77
CA PRO A 5 -3.02 0.46 3.42
C PRO A 5 -3.36 -0.30 4.70
N LYS A 6 -4.66 -0.58 4.89
CA LYS A 6 -5.20 -1.25 6.08
C LYS A 6 -5.97 -2.49 5.69
N THR A 7 -5.87 -3.52 6.51
CA THR A 7 -6.73 -4.72 6.41
C THR A 7 -8.17 -4.39 6.78
N ARG A 8 -9.11 -5.29 6.46
CA ARG A 8 -10.51 -5.21 6.94
C ARG A 8 -10.64 -5.17 8.47
N SER A 9 -9.64 -5.67 9.20
CA SER A 9 -9.53 -5.58 10.66
C SER A 9 -8.85 -4.30 11.18
N GLY A 10 -8.44 -3.40 10.29
CA GLY A 10 -7.84 -2.10 10.63
C GLY A 10 -6.32 -2.10 10.83
N LYS A 11 -5.64 -3.26 10.71
CA LYS A 11 -4.18 -3.35 10.82
C LYS A 11 -3.52 -2.70 9.60
N ILE A 12 -2.51 -1.87 9.83
CA ILE A 12 -1.72 -1.26 8.75
C ILE A 12 -0.77 -2.28 8.13
N MET A 13 -0.83 -2.44 6.81
CA MET A 13 0.06 -3.30 6.02
C MET A 13 1.34 -2.55 5.63
N ARG A 14 2.23 -2.34 6.61
CA ARG A 14 3.52 -1.64 6.42
C ARG A 14 4.43 -2.25 5.34
N ARG A 15 4.22 -3.52 4.96
CA ARG A 15 4.94 -4.14 3.83
C ARG A 15 4.71 -3.36 2.53
N ILE A 16 3.47 -2.97 2.25
CA ILE A 16 3.11 -2.21 1.05
C ILE A 16 3.83 -0.86 1.04
N LEU A 17 3.78 -0.12 2.15
CA LEU A 17 4.49 1.15 2.29
C LEU A 17 6.00 1.01 2.02
N ARG A 18 6.64 -0.05 2.53
CA ARG A 18 8.07 -0.30 2.30
C ARG A 18 8.38 -0.63 0.84
N LYS A 19 7.55 -1.44 0.20
CA LYS A 19 7.71 -1.83 -1.22
C LYS A 19 7.52 -0.63 -2.14
N VAL A 20 6.49 0.19 -1.89
CA VAL A 20 6.25 1.43 -2.63
C VAL A 20 7.41 2.43 -2.48
N ALA A 21 7.97 2.55 -1.27
CA ALA A 21 9.14 3.39 -1.04
C ALA A 21 10.42 2.87 -1.71
N ALA A 22 10.50 1.58 -2.01
CA ALA A 22 11.65 0.92 -2.62
C ALA A 22 11.57 0.77 -4.15
N ASP A 23 10.52 1.30 -4.80
CA ASP A 23 10.25 1.12 -6.24
C ASP A 23 10.09 -0.35 -6.68
N ASP A 24 9.77 -1.24 -5.74
CA ASP A 24 9.65 -2.68 -5.98
C ASP A 24 8.19 -3.12 -5.86
N TYR A 25 7.49 -3.15 -7.00
CA TYR A 25 6.05 -3.43 -7.09
C TYR A 25 5.72 -4.87 -7.52
N GLY A 26 6.71 -5.63 -7.97
CA GLY A 26 6.49 -6.95 -8.58
C GLY A 26 5.91 -8.00 -7.63
N GLU A 27 6.14 -7.83 -6.32
CA GLU A 27 5.71 -8.77 -5.29
C GLU A 27 5.16 -8.06 -4.04
N LEU A 28 4.03 -7.37 -4.16
CA LEU A 28 3.29 -6.85 -3.00
C LEU A 28 2.73 -7.97 -2.11
N GLY A 29 2.68 -9.20 -2.65
CA GLY A 29 2.09 -10.39 -2.03
C GLY A 29 0.56 -10.31 -2.02
N ASP A 30 -0.06 -11.10 -1.14
CA ASP A 30 -1.52 -11.10 -0.99
C ASP A 30 -2.03 -9.75 -0.45
N THR A 31 -2.83 -9.06 -1.28
CA THR A 31 -3.53 -7.81 -0.99
C THR A 31 -5.04 -7.99 -0.80
N SER A 32 -5.57 -9.22 -0.93
CA SER A 32 -7.01 -9.53 -0.83
C SER A 32 -7.62 -9.17 0.54
N THR A 33 -6.76 -9.05 1.55
CA THR A 33 -7.14 -8.70 2.92
C THR A 33 -7.26 -7.19 3.17
N LEU A 34 -6.84 -6.34 2.21
CA LEU A 34 -7.02 -4.90 2.29
C LEU A 34 -8.51 -4.55 2.35
N ALA A 35 -8.83 -3.55 3.17
CA ALA A 35 -10.16 -2.95 3.17
C ALA A 35 -10.41 -2.20 1.87
N ASP A 36 -9.36 -1.57 1.33
CA ASP A 36 -9.39 -0.80 0.10
C ASP A 36 -8.10 -1.06 -0.70
N PRO A 37 -8.17 -1.82 -1.81
CA PRO A 37 -7.03 -2.05 -2.69
C PRO A 37 -6.56 -0.82 -3.46
N SER A 38 -7.45 0.15 -3.78
CA SER A 38 -7.07 1.31 -4.63
C SER A 38 -6.05 2.22 -3.96
N VAL A 39 -5.98 2.16 -2.62
CA VAL A 39 -4.99 2.90 -1.84
C VAL A 39 -3.54 2.57 -2.24
N VAL A 40 -3.29 1.40 -2.83
CA VAL A 40 -1.97 1.03 -3.33
C VAL A 40 -1.61 1.90 -4.53
N ASP A 41 -2.53 2.06 -5.48
CA ASP A 41 -2.32 2.87 -6.67
C ASP A 41 -2.13 4.35 -6.28
N ASP A 42 -2.95 4.86 -5.37
CA ASP A 42 -2.81 6.21 -4.81
C ASP A 42 -1.42 6.46 -4.21
N LEU A 43 -0.86 5.48 -3.49
CA LEU A 43 0.46 5.58 -2.88
C LEU A 43 1.59 5.59 -3.91
N VAL A 44 1.40 4.91 -5.04
CA VAL A 44 2.38 4.87 -6.14
C VAL A 44 2.34 6.17 -6.92
N GLU A 45 1.15 6.68 -7.24
CA GLU A 45 0.96 7.90 -8.01
C GLU A 45 1.42 9.16 -7.25
N ASN A 46 1.09 9.25 -5.96
CA ASN A 46 1.37 10.44 -5.14
C ASN A 46 2.75 10.41 -4.45
N ARG A 47 3.66 9.53 -4.89
CA ARG A 47 5.01 9.46 -4.33
C ARG A 47 5.80 10.73 -4.68
N MET A 48 6.14 11.53 -3.66
CA MET A 48 6.85 12.81 -3.82
C MET A 48 8.37 12.68 -4.00
N ASN A 49 8.93 11.54 -3.61
CA ASN A 49 10.36 11.24 -3.62
C ASN A 49 10.79 10.55 -4.93
N ARG A 50 10.40 11.15 -6.06
CA ARG A 50 10.98 10.89 -7.38
C ARG A 50 12.22 11.77 -7.60
#